data_AF-A0A1G5R5G1-F1
#
_entry.id   AF-A0A1G5R5G1-F1
#
_cell.length_a   1.000
_cell.length_b   1.000
_cell.length_c   1.000
_cell.angle_alpha   90.00
_cell.angle_beta   90.00
_cell.angle_gamma   90.00
#
_symmetry.space_group_name_H-M   'P 1'
#
loop_
_entity.id
_entity.type
_entity.pdbx_description
1 polymer ?
#
loop_
_entity_poly.entity_id
_entity_poly.type
_entity_poly.pdbx_seq_one_letter_code
_entity_poly.pdbx_strand_id
1 'polypeptide(L)'
;MKKILFPLFALCATPILADAPKIEGVQAQKNGAAWTFSVTLSHPDTGWDHYADGWRVLDMEGNVLATRVLHHPHVNEQPFTRSQSGIDIPKGADQVQIQARDNLDGWATETVVVFTLP
;
A
#
# COMPACT_ATOMS: atom_id res chain seq x y z
N MET A 1 -3.68 41.42 -47.69
CA MET A 1 -4.19 41.12 -46.34
C MET A 1 -3.61 39.79 -45.90
N LYS A 2 -2.65 39.79 -44.96
CA LYS A 2 -1.83 38.62 -44.62
C LYS A 2 -2.46 37.91 -43.42
N LYS A 3 -3.02 36.71 -43.64
CA LYS A 3 -3.67 35.91 -42.60
C LYS A 3 -2.58 35.29 -41.71
N ILE A 4 -2.54 35.68 -40.43
CA ILE A 4 -1.68 35.05 -39.42
C ILE A 4 -2.47 33.89 -38.85
N LEU A 5 -2.02 32.66 -39.11
CA LEU A 5 -2.57 31.45 -38.53
C LEU A 5 -1.80 31.14 -37.24
N PHE A 6 -2.43 31.29 -36.08
CA PHE A 6 -1.88 30.86 -34.79
C PHE A 6 -2.04 29.34 -34.66
N PRO A 7 -0.96 28.56 -34.42
CA PRO A 7 -1.11 27.15 -34.13
C PRO A 7 -1.60 26.99 -32.68
N LEU A 8 -2.74 26.34 -32.51
CA LEU A 8 -3.28 25.96 -31.21
C LEU A 8 -2.46 24.76 -30.69
N PHE A 9 -1.54 25.01 -29.76
CA PHE A 9 -0.77 23.98 -29.08
C PHE A 9 -1.65 23.37 -27.97
N ALA A 10 -2.32 22.25 -28.25
CA ALA A 10 -3.04 21.49 -27.25
C ALA A 10 -2.03 20.71 -26.39
N LEU A 11 -1.80 21.16 -25.16
CA LEU A 11 -1.09 20.37 -24.15
C LEU A 11 -2.00 19.21 -23.72
N CYS A 12 -1.70 18.00 -24.17
CA CYS A 12 -2.26 16.80 -23.57
C CYS A 12 -1.64 16.62 -22.19
N ALA A 13 -2.35 17.02 -21.13
CA ALA A 13 -1.99 16.64 -19.77
C ALA A 13 -2.27 15.14 -19.60
N THR A 14 -1.22 14.32 -19.59
CA THR A 14 -1.35 12.94 -19.12
C THR A 14 -1.65 12.99 -17.62
N PRO A 15 -2.68 12.27 -17.12
CA PRO A 15 -2.89 12.18 -15.69
C PRO A 15 -1.64 11.55 -15.08
N ILE A 16 -1.00 12.29 -14.17
CA ILE A 16 -0.03 11.70 -13.25
C ILE A 16 -0.89 10.95 -12.24
N LEU A 17 -1.10 9.66 -12.48
CA LEU A 17 -1.55 8.76 -11.41
C LEU A 17 -0.48 8.85 -10.32
N ALA A 18 -0.88 9.15 -9.10
CA ALA A 18 0.05 9.11 -7.99
C ALA A 18 0.52 7.66 -7.80
N ASP A 19 1.79 7.47 -7.44
CA ASP A 19 2.32 6.13 -7.21
C ASP A 19 1.58 5.50 -6.02
N ALA A 20 0.96 4.33 -6.25
CA ALA A 20 0.31 3.57 -5.20
C ALA A 20 1.30 3.20 -4.08
N PRO A 21 0.84 2.98 -2.84
CA PRO A 21 1.72 2.57 -1.76
C PRO A 21 2.47 1.29 -2.12
N LYS A 22 3.77 1.30 -1.84
CA LYS A 22 4.66 0.18 -2.12
C LYS A 22 5.08 -0.49 -0.82
N ILE A 23 5.02 -1.82 -0.83
CA ILE A 23 5.55 -2.66 0.24
C ILE A 23 7.05 -2.87 -0.02
N GLU A 24 7.88 -2.27 0.82
CA GLU A 24 9.34 -2.36 0.73
C GLU A 24 9.90 -3.55 1.52
N GLY A 25 9.15 -4.04 2.50
CA GLY A 25 9.57 -5.18 3.31
C GLY A 25 8.47 -5.72 4.21
N VAL A 26 8.55 -7.01 4.50
CA VAL A 26 7.63 -7.72 5.39
C VAL A 26 8.45 -8.60 6.31
N GLN A 27 8.15 -8.53 7.61
CA GLN A 27 8.65 -9.46 8.62
C GLN A 27 7.47 -10.02 9.38
N ALA A 28 7.54 -11.30 9.74
CA ALA A 28 6.53 -11.97 10.54
C ALA A 28 7.20 -12.73 11.69
N GLN A 29 6.58 -12.66 12.86
CA GLN A 29 7.00 -13.43 14.04
C GLN A 29 5.78 -14.10 14.66
N LYS A 30 5.93 -15.38 15.00
CA LYS A 30 4.91 -16.14 15.72
C LYS A 30 5.04 -15.93 17.22
N ASN A 31 3.95 -15.57 17.89
CA ASN A 31 3.85 -15.34 19.33
C ASN A 31 2.76 -16.25 19.91
N GLY A 32 3.14 -17.47 20.29
CA GLY A 32 2.17 -18.50 20.71
C GLY A 32 1.34 -19.00 19.53
N ALA A 33 0.02 -18.80 19.59
CA ALA A 33 -0.90 -19.18 18.51
C ALA A 33 -1.02 -18.10 17.42
N ALA A 34 -0.78 -16.83 17.75
CA ALA A 34 -1.00 -15.70 16.86
C ALA A 34 0.31 -15.19 16.24
N TRP A 35 0.18 -14.41 15.18
CA TRP A 35 1.28 -13.78 14.47
C TRP A 35 1.31 -12.26 14.69
N THR A 36 2.51 -11.71 14.61
CA THR A 36 2.77 -10.28 14.47
C THR A 36 3.47 -10.05 13.15
N PHE A 37 2.92 -9.15 12.34
CA PHE A 37 3.52 -8.70 11.08
C PHE A 37 4.04 -7.28 11.25
N SER A 38 5.22 -7.01 10.72
CA SER A 38 5.81 -5.68 10.58
C SER A 38 6.00 -5.42 9.09
N VAL A 39 5.30 -4.42 8.57
CA VAL A 39 5.31 -4.07 7.14
C VAL A 39 5.94 -2.71 6.97
N THR A 40 6.95 -2.64 6.11
CA THR A 40 7.62 -1.41 5.68
C THR A 40 6.98 -0.93 4.39
N LEU A 41 6.51 0.32 4.39
CA LEU A 41 5.81 0.96 3.29
C LEU A 41 6.57 2.20 2.80
N SER A 42 6.42 2.51 1.53
CA SER A 42 6.72 3.82 0.95
C SER A 42 5.52 4.33 0.15
N HIS A 43 5.25 5.63 0.21
CA HIS A 43 4.20 6.28 -0.57
C HIS A 43 4.51 7.79 -0.70
N PRO A 44 4.26 8.44 -1.86
CA PRO A 44 4.43 9.87 -2.02
C PRO A 44 3.31 10.67 -1.32
N ASP A 45 3.23 10.55 0.02
CA ASP A 45 2.27 11.28 0.84
C ASP A 45 2.37 12.80 0.59
N THR A 46 1.24 13.45 0.30
CA THR A 46 1.17 14.92 0.12
C THR A 46 0.48 15.61 1.30
N GLY A 47 0.08 14.84 2.32
CA GLY A 47 -0.62 15.33 3.50
C GLY A 47 -1.91 14.55 3.74
N TRP A 48 -2.88 15.17 4.42
CA TRP A 48 -4.14 14.53 4.77
C TRP A 48 -5.02 14.16 3.57
N ASP A 49 -4.81 14.83 2.44
CA ASP A 49 -5.58 14.60 1.21
C ASP A 49 -5.12 13.34 0.46
N HIS A 50 -3.85 12.95 0.61
CA HIS A 50 -3.31 11.75 -0.03
C HIS A 50 -2.15 11.16 0.77
N TYR A 51 -2.39 10.02 1.41
CA TYR A 51 -1.37 9.30 2.17
C TYR A 51 -1.69 7.79 2.29
N ALA A 52 -0.66 6.98 2.53
CA ALA A 52 -0.85 5.57 2.86
C ALA A 52 -1.58 5.43 4.21
N ASP A 53 -2.82 4.96 4.18
CA ASP A 53 -3.72 4.92 5.35
C ASP A 53 -3.93 3.50 5.90
N GLY A 54 -3.35 2.48 5.27
CA GLY A 54 -3.43 1.12 5.79
C GLY A 54 -2.72 0.05 4.99
N TRP A 55 -2.69 -1.13 5.58
CA TRP A 55 -2.32 -2.38 4.92
C TRP A 55 -3.07 -3.55 5.55
N ARG A 56 -3.17 -4.66 4.84
CA ARG A 56 -3.85 -5.88 5.31
C ARG A 56 -3.08 -7.14 5.00
N VAL A 57 -3.30 -8.16 5.83
CA VAL A 57 -2.88 -9.54 5.59
C VAL A 57 -4.08 -10.30 5.06
N LEU A 58 -3.89 -11.02 3.95
CA LEU A 58 -4.89 -11.86 3.32
C LEU A 58 -4.40 -13.31 3.29
N ASP A 59 -5.32 -14.26 3.29
CA ASP A 59 -5.00 -15.61 2.83
C ASP A 59 -4.80 -15.65 1.30
N MET A 60 -4.49 -16.82 0.76
CA MET A 60 -4.21 -16.98 -0.67
C MET A 60 -5.48 -16.91 -1.55
N GLU A 61 -6.65 -17.02 -0.93
CA GLU A 61 -7.96 -16.85 -1.54
C GLU A 61 -8.43 -15.38 -1.53
N GLY A 62 -7.70 -14.49 -0.85
CA GLY A 62 -7.99 -13.06 -0.76
C GLY A 62 -8.90 -12.67 0.40
N ASN A 63 -9.19 -13.56 1.35
CA ASN A 63 -9.93 -13.22 2.56
C ASN A 63 -9.05 -12.44 3.53
N VAL A 64 -9.63 -11.42 4.16
CA VAL A 64 -8.91 -10.56 5.13
C VAL A 64 -8.70 -11.30 6.44
N LEU A 65 -7.43 -11.53 6.79
CA LEU A 65 -7.03 -12.08 8.10
C LEU A 65 -6.84 -10.96 9.13
N ALA A 66 -6.28 -9.82 8.72
CA ALA A 66 -6.13 -8.65 9.58
C ALA A 66 -5.95 -7.36 8.76
N THR A 67 -6.30 -6.22 9.35
CA THR A 67 -6.05 -4.89 8.78
C THR A 67 -5.33 -4.02 9.80
N ARG A 68 -4.29 -3.32 9.34
CA ARG A 68 -3.62 -2.24 10.06
C ARG A 68 -4.05 -0.91 9.46
N VAL A 69 -4.70 -0.08 10.28
CA VAL A 69 -5.04 1.30 9.92
C VAL A 69 -3.92 2.25 10.35
N LEU A 70 -3.63 3.25 9.52
CA LEU A 70 -2.67 4.32 9.75
C LEU A 70 -3.42 5.65 9.80
N HIS A 71 -3.30 6.36 10.92
CA HIS A 71 -4.19 7.48 11.24
C HIS A 71 -3.63 8.86 10.84
N HIS A 72 -2.43 8.93 10.27
CA HIS A 72 -1.82 10.20 9.89
C HIS A 72 -0.88 10.02 8.69
N PRO A 73 -0.63 11.10 7.92
CA PRO A 73 0.38 11.10 6.88
C PRO A 73 1.80 10.93 7.44
N HIS A 74 2.69 10.36 6.62
CA HIS A 74 4.09 10.09 6.89
C HIS A 74 5.00 10.83 5.89
N VAL A 75 4.66 12.06 5.49
CA VAL A 75 5.38 12.86 4.46
C VAL A 75 6.90 12.91 4.67
N ASN A 76 7.36 13.01 5.93
CA ASN A 76 8.79 13.12 6.28
C ASN A 76 9.37 11.84 6.89
N GLU A 77 8.63 10.73 6.84
CA GLU A 77 9.00 9.44 7.43
C GLU A 77 8.84 8.37 6.35
N GLN A 78 9.71 8.39 5.33
CA GLN A 78 9.65 7.43 4.23
C GLN A 78 11.03 6.76 4.01
N PRO A 79 11.09 5.43 3.89
CA PRO A 79 10.01 4.48 4.20
C PRO A 79 9.73 4.41 5.70
N PHE A 80 8.55 3.93 6.08
CA PHE A 80 8.19 3.69 7.49
C PHE A 80 7.66 2.27 7.71
N THR A 81 7.83 1.76 8.93
CA THR A 81 7.37 0.43 9.33
C THR A 81 6.29 0.52 10.38
N ARG A 82 5.20 -0.23 10.23
CA ARG A 82 4.18 -0.39 11.26
C ARG A 82 3.82 -1.85 11.44
N SER A 83 3.45 -2.21 12.66
CA SER A 83 3.17 -3.60 13.03
C SER A 83 1.71 -3.82 13.42
N GLN A 84 1.24 -5.04 13.17
CA GLN A 84 -0.05 -5.55 13.63
C GLN A 84 0.14 -6.92 14.25
N SER A 85 -0.33 -7.07 15.49
CA SER A 85 -0.26 -8.31 16.28
C SER A 85 -1.63 -8.96 16.40
N GLY A 86 -1.64 -10.21 16.86
CA GLY A 86 -2.88 -10.95 17.11
C GLY A 86 -3.52 -11.47 15.83
N ILE A 87 -2.71 -11.75 14.81
CA ILE A 87 -3.18 -12.23 13.51
C ILE A 87 -3.25 -13.75 13.55
N ASP A 88 -4.45 -14.29 13.43
CA ASP A 88 -4.65 -15.74 13.31
C ASP A 88 -4.46 -16.16 11.85
N ILE A 89 -3.47 -17.02 11.62
CA ILE A 89 -3.22 -17.61 10.30
C ILE A 89 -3.73 -19.06 10.31
N PRO A 90 -4.50 -19.47 9.28
CA PRO A 90 -4.96 -20.85 9.14
C PRO A 90 -3.83 -21.87 9.27
N LYS A 91 -4.08 -22.95 10.02
CA LYS A 91 -3.08 -24.01 10.21
C LYS A 91 -2.74 -24.64 8.85
N GLY A 92 -1.45 -24.70 8.54
CA GLY A 92 -0.93 -25.28 7.29
C GLY A 92 -0.83 -24.28 6.14
N ALA A 93 -1.14 -23.00 6.35
CA ALA A 93 -0.75 -21.96 5.40
C ALA A 93 0.76 -21.71 5.48
N ASP A 94 1.43 -21.75 4.33
CA ASP A 94 2.86 -21.40 4.20
C ASP A 94 3.05 -19.97 3.70
N GLN A 95 2.01 -19.37 3.12
CA GLN A 95 2.06 -18.06 2.50
C GLN A 95 0.82 -17.24 2.84
N VAL A 96 1.00 -15.93 2.82
CA VAL A 96 -0.05 -14.91 2.92
C VAL A 96 0.20 -13.84 1.87
N GLN A 97 -0.81 -13.03 1.59
CA GLN A 97 -0.63 -11.82 0.78
C GLN A 97 -0.65 -10.59 1.69
N ILE A 98 0.18 -9.60 1.37
CA ILE A 98 0.18 -8.28 1.99
C ILE A 98 -0.24 -7.27 0.92
N GLN A 99 -1.23 -6.43 1.25
CA GLN A 99 -1.75 -5.40 0.36
C GLN A 99 -1.81 -4.07 1.09
N ALA A 100 -1.27 -3.03 0.46
CA ALA A 100 -1.29 -1.67 0.98
C ALA A 100 -2.48 -0.87 0.43
N ARG A 101 -2.78 0.25 1.08
CA ARG A 101 -3.85 1.17 0.74
C ARG A 101 -3.46 2.62 1.01
N ASP A 102 -3.88 3.51 0.14
CA ASP A 102 -3.96 4.94 0.41
C ASP A 102 -5.43 5.39 0.56
N ASN A 103 -5.60 6.59 1.10
CA ASN A 103 -6.91 7.15 1.38
C ASN A 103 -7.66 7.69 0.14
N LEU A 104 -7.00 7.82 -1.03
CA LEU A 104 -7.57 8.42 -2.24
C LEU A 104 -8.00 7.35 -3.26
N ASP A 105 -7.06 6.50 -3.67
CA ASP A 105 -7.19 5.46 -4.68
C ASP A 105 -7.57 4.10 -4.07
N GLY A 106 -7.34 3.92 -2.76
CA GLY A 106 -7.79 2.75 -2.03
C GLY A 106 -6.80 1.59 -2.08
N TRP A 107 -7.30 0.34 -2.05
CA TRP A 107 -6.44 -0.84 -1.97
C TRP A 107 -5.68 -1.06 -3.27
N ALA A 108 -4.35 -1.09 -3.19
CA ALA A 108 -3.51 -1.23 -4.37
C ALA A 108 -3.70 -2.60 -5.03
N THR A 109 -4.12 -2.62 -6.30
CA THR A 109 -4.40 -3.86 -7.04
C THR A 109 -3.16 -4.45 -7.70
N GLU A 110 -2.18 -3.62 -8.05
CA GLU A 110 -0.98 -4.04 -8.78
C GLU A 110 0.22 -4.38 -7.88
N THR A 111 0.18 -3.98 -6.60
CA THR A 111 1.31 -4.09 -5.66
C THR A 111 1.00 -5.00 -4.46
N VAL A 112 0.42 -6.18 -4.72
CA VAL A 112 0.22 -7.23 -3.71
C VAL A 112 1.48 -8.08 -3.58
N VAL A 113 2.01 -8.22 -2.36
CA VAL A 113 3.20 -9.03 -2.07
C VAL A 113 2.80 -10.37 -1.49
N VAL A 114 3.23 -11.46 -2.13
CA VAL A 114 3.15 -12.81 -1.54
C VAL A 114 4.34 -12.99 -0.58
N PHE A 115 4.04 -13.29 0.68
CA PHE A 115 5.02 -13.47 1.74
C PHE A 115 4.99 -14.91 2.26
N THR A 116 6.13 -15.58 2.25
CA THR A 116 6.31 -16.91 2.85
C THR A 116 6.58 -16.77 4.35
N LEU A 117 5.81 -17.48 5.17
CA LEU A 117 5.97 -17.48 6.61
C LEU A 117 7.31 -18.16 7.00
N PRO A 118 7.99 -17.67 8.05
CA PRO A 118 9.21 -18.29 8.55
C PRO A 118 8.97 -19.63 9.27
#